data_AF-A3ZXQ3-F1
#
_entry.id   AF-A3ZXQ3-F1
#
_cell.length_a   1.000
_cell.length_b   1.000
_cell.length_c   1.000
_cell.angle_alpha   90.00
_cell.angle_beta   90.00
_cell.angle_gamma   90.00
#
_symmetry.space_group_name_H-M   'P 1'
#
loop_
_entity.id
_entity.type
_entity.pdbx_description
1 polymer ?
#
loop_
_entity_poly.entity_id
_entity_poly.type
_entity_poly.pdbx_seq_one_letter_code
_entity_poly.pdbx_strand_id
1 'polypeptide(L)'
;MNREMDCTEARERLSDYFDGEMPDDQQRAMADHLADCESCALELVSFADLSTITASLDHPLPPAGLWGEIAAQLQTEETLSPENLATAQPFRWTTGRYAPLVMALAASVVFAIGWFGYQSNLSMIGNLAIASVFDQYFDTLHQDPVAAQQILLTKYDGQTVDAENAVHLVGYRPAVADGVPAGYSLHTTNVIRMPRGDCVHSQFQRADGSTLAIFEHDGERPAWFGKRPATQAVHGDKNLHVVDVDQRVAATWRQGDRHLTVVGAHNAEELGQLAGWFGERTNLMPE
;
A
#
# COMPACT_ATOMS: atom_id res chain seq x y z
N MET A 1 35.74 -1.79 6.26
CA MET A 1 35.23 -2.13 4.92
C MET A 1 34.02 -1.25 4.70
N ASN A 2 34.12 -0.25 3.82
CA ASN A 2 32.95 0.53 3.41
C ASN A 2 31.99 -0.43 2.72
N ARG A 3 30.81 -0.60 3.29
CA ARG A 3 29.71 -1.25 2.60
C ARG A 3 29.22 -0.24 1.56
N GLU A 4 29.41 -0.57 0.30
CA GLU A 4 28.95 0.23 -0.83
C GLU A 4 27.41 0.14 -0.86
N MET A 5 26.73 1.28 -0.91
CA MET A 5 25.26 1.36 -0.97
C MET A 5 24.81 1.09 -2.41
N ASP A 6 23.91 0.13 -2.61
CA ASP A 6 23.34 -0.15 -3.93
C ASP A 6 22.10 0.71 -4.23
N CYS A 7 21.67 0.74 -5.50
CA CYS A 7 20.55 1.59 -5.93
C CYS A 7 19.22 1.22 -5.28
N THR A 8 19.02 -0.03 -4.89
CA THR A 8 17.77 -0.48 -4.25
C THR A 8 17.74 0.04 -2.81
N GLU A 9 18.82 -0.15 -2.06
CA GLU A 9 19.02 0.36 -0.71
C GLU A 9 18.95 1.90 -0.68
N ALA A 10 19.54 2.57 -1.69
CA ALA A 10 19.47 4.02 -1.82
C ALA A 10 18.02 4.49 -2.01
N ARG A 11 17.28 3.95 -2.99
CA ARG A 11 15.89 4.35 -3.29
C ARG A 11 14.94 4.17 -2.12
N GLU A 12 15.08 3.09 -1.35
CA GLU A 12 14.26 2.87 -0.16
C GLU A 12 14.49 3.90 0.95
N ARG A 13 15.65 4.57 0.94
CA ARG A 13 16.10 5.49 2.01
C ARG A 13 16.26 6.94 1.56
N LEU A 14 15.87 7.28 0.34
CA LEU A 14 15.97 8.65 -0.17
C LEU A 14 15.09 9.63 0.65
N SER A 15 13.95 9.19 1.18
CA SER A 15 13.08 10.03 2.02
C SER A 15 13.77 10.35 3.35
N ASP A 16 14.26 9.32 4.05
CA ASP A 16 15.00 9.48 5.31
C ASP A 16 16.23 10.40 5.14
N TYR A 17 16.90 10.30 3.98
CA TYR A 17 18.02 11.19 3.64
C TYR A 17 17.56 12.63 3.41
N PHE A 18 16.46 12.83 2.68
CA PHE A 18 15.88 14.15 2.39
C PHE A 18 15.44 14.88 3.67
N ASP A 19 14.85 14.14 4.62
CA ASP A 19 14.37 14.67 5.91
C ASP A 19 15.48 14.77 6.97
N GLY A 20 16.69 14.28 6.68
CA GLY A 20 17.84 14.32 7.60
C GLY A 20 17.76 13.34 8.77
N GLU A 21 16.94 12.29 8.65
CA GLU A 21 16.69 11.31 9.72
C GLU A 21 17.69 10.14 9.73
N MET A 22 18.65 10.13 8.80
CA MET A 22 19.67 9.07 8.71
C MET A 22 20.87 9.33 9.65
N PRO A 23 21.46 8.27 10.25
CA PRO A 23 22.75 8.35 10.95
C PRO A 23 23.91 8.83 10.07
N ASP A 24 24.90 9.51 10.67
CA ASP A 24 26.03 10.16 9.97
C ASP A 24 26.88 9.24 9.07
N ASP A 25 26.98 7.96 9.39
CA ASP A 25 27.68 6.96 8.58
C ASP A 25 26.89 6.60 7.31
N GLN A 26 25.57 6.55 7.41
CA GLN A 26 24.67 6.25 6.30
C GLN A 26 24.40 7.47 5.42
N GLN A 27 24.37 8.68 5.99
CA GLN A 27 24.30 9.93 5.21
C GLN A 27 25.51 10.07 4.27
N ARG A 28 26.72 9.75 4.74
CA ARG A 28 27.93 9.79 3.91
C ARG A 28 27.88 8.77 2.78
N ALA A 29 27.48 7.53 3.08
CA ALA A 29 27.33 6.50 2.06
C ALA A 29 26.27 6.86 1.00
N MET A 30 25.16 7.50 1.41
CA MET A 30 24.13 7.99 0.49
C MET A 30 24.65 9.16 -0.36
N ALA A 31 25.36 10.12 0.24
CA ALA A 31 25.94 11.24 -0.49
C ALA A 31 26.96 10.79 -1.54
N ASP A 32 27.80 9.80 -1.20
CA ASP A 32 28.73 9.17 -2.14
C ASP A 32 27.98 8.49 -3.29
N HIS A 33 26.92 7.72 -2.99
CA HIS A 33 26.09 7.06 -4.02
C HIS A 33 25.39 8.07 -4.95
N LEU A 34 24.84 9.15 -4.41
CA LEU A 34 24.15 10.19 -5.17
C LEU A 34 25.10 10.99 -6.09
N ALA A 35 26.38 11.07 -5.74
CA ALA A 35 27.38 11.69 -6.61
C ALA A 35 27.66 10.83 -7.86
N ASP A 36 27.52 9.50 -7.74
CA ASP A 36 27.86 8.54 -8.79
C ASP A 36 26.64 8.01 -9.56
N CYS A 37 25.41 8.19 -9.05
CA CYS A 37 24.18 7.65 -9.64
C CYS A 37 23.17 8.75 -10.02
N GLU A 38 23.10 9.07 -11.31
CA GLU A 38 22.21 10.11 -11.85
C GLU A 38 20.71 9.80 -11.64
N SER A 39 20.30 8.53 -11.70
CA SER A 39 18.89 8.15 -11.53
C SER A 39 18.39 8.36 -10.10
N CYS A 40 19.20 8.01 -9.09
CA CYS A 40 18.90 8.26 -7.68
C CYS A 40 18.92 9.75 -7.36
N ALA A 41 19.85 10.51 -7.96
CA ALA A 41 19.88 11.98 -7.81
C ALA A 41 18.64 12.66 -8.39
N LEU A 42 18.15 12.20 -9.56
CA LEU A 42 16.94 12.74 -10.18
C LEU A 42 15.69 12.45 -9.34
N GLU A 43 15.61 11.27 -8.73
CA GLU A 43 14.51 10.92 -7.83
C GLU A 43 14.52 11.78 -6.56
N LEU A 44 15.69 12.10 -6.01
CA LEU A 44 15.81 13.01 -4.87
C LEU A 44 15.30 14.42 -5.19
N VAL A 45 15.52 14.92 -6.41
CA VAL A 45 15.00 16.21 -6.86
C VAL A 45 13.47 16.24 -6.83
N SER A 46 12.81 15.13 -7.16
CA SER A 46 11.33 15.05 -7.13
C SER A 46 10.74 15.30 -5.73
N PHE A 47 11.46 14.93 -4.67
CA PHE A 47 11.05 15.21 -3.29
C PHE A 47 11.14 16.71 -2.97
N ALA A 48 12.20 17.39 -3.45
CA ALA A 48 12.32 18.84 -3.31
C ALA A 48 11.21 19.60 -4.06
N ASP A 49 10.83 19.12 -5.26
CA ASP A 49 9.75 19.69 -6.05
C ASP A 49 8.39 19.55 -5.34
N LEU A 50 8.07 18.36 -4.83
CA LEU A 50 6.84 18.11 -4.06
C LEU A 50 6.77 18.94 -2.78
N SER A 51 7.89 19.08 -2.06
CA SER A 51 7.97 19.94 -0.88
C SER A 51 7.71 21.41 -1.23
N THR A 52 8.25 21.87 -2.36
CA THR A 52 8.06 23.25 -2.84
C THR A 52 6.60 23.52 -3.21
N ILE A 53 5.95 22.60 -3.92
CA ILE A 53 4.53 22.70 -4.27
C ILE A 53 3.68 22.73 -3.00
N THR A 54 3.96 21.85 -2.04
CA THR A 54 3.20 21.79 -0.78
C THR A 54 3.37 23.06 0.05
N ALA A 55 4.58 23.61 0.10
CA ALA A 55 4.86 24.88 0.79
C ALA A 55 4.22 26.10 0.11
N SER A 56 3.81 25.98 -1.16
CA SER A 56 3.12 27.04 -1.90
C SER A 56 1.61 27.07 -1.68
N LEU A 57 1.05 26.08 -0.98
CA LEU A 57 -0.37 26.03 -0.65
C LEU A 57 -0.73 27.12 0.37
N ASP A 58 -1.95 27.65 0.27
CA ASP A 58 -2.46 28.62 1.23
C ASP A 58 -2.51 28.00 2.63
N HIS A 59 -1.65 28.47 3.53
CA HIS A 59 -1.64 28.06 4.92
C HIS A 59 -2.64 28.92 5.71
N PRO A 60 -3.63 28.32 6.39
CA PRO A 60 -4.52 29.08 7.26
C PRO A 60 -3.69 29.77 8.35
N LEU A 61 -3.88 31.08 8.50
CA LEU A 61 -3.27 31.84 9.58
C LEU A 61 -3.70 31.22 10.92
N PRO A 62 -2.75 30.84 11.79
CA PRO A 62 -3.10 30.32 13.11
C PRO A 62 -3.90 31.39 13.88
N PRO A 63 -4.86 30.99 14.74
CA PRO A 63 -5.60 31.92 15.57
C PRO A 63 -4.66 32.84 16.36
N ALA A 64 -5.03 34.12 16.47
CA ALA A 64 -4.26 35.08 17.26
C ALA A 64 -4.11 34.58 18.70
N GLY A 65 -2.88 34.51 19.20
CA GLY A 65 -2.58 34.05 20.56
C GLY A 65 -2.13 32.59 20.68
N LEU A 66 -2.30 31.74 19.66
CA LEU A 66 -1.91 30.32 19.70
C LEU A 66 -0.44 30.13 20.10
N TRP A 67 0.47 30.89 19.49
CA TRP A 67 1.90 30.84 19.84
C TRP A 67 2.19 31.30 21.27
N GLY A 68 1.41 32.27 21.77
CA GLY A 68 1.52 32.74 23.15
C GLY A 68 1.07 31.67 24.15
N GLU A 69 0.00 30.94 23.83
CA GLU A 69 -0.49 29.82 24.64
C GLU A 69 0.49 28.64 24.64
N ILE A 70 1.02 28.27 23.48
CA ILE A 70 2.03 27.20 23.36
C ILE A 70 3.32 27.59 24.09
N ALA A 71 3.81 28.82 23.91
CA ALA A 71 5.00 29.29 24.60
C ALA A 71 4.80 29.37 26.13
N ALA A 72 3.62 29.78 26.57
CA ALA A 72 3.26 29.78 27.99
C ALA A 72 3.19 28.34 28.55
N GLN A 73 2.63 27.38 27.81
CA GLN A 73 2.61 25.97 28.22
C GLN A 73 4.01 25.36 28.29
N LEU A 74 4.88 25.64 27.32
CA LEU A 74 6.28 25.19 27.34
C LEU A 74 7.11 25.84 28.44
N GLN A 75 6.78 27.07 28.86
CA GLN A 75 7.39 27.72 30.02
C GLN A 75 6.77 27.26 31.35
N THR A 76 5.54 26.74 31.32
CA THR A 76 4.82 26.17 32.46
C THR A 76 5.20 24.70 32.69
N GLU A 77 5.78 24.02 31.69
CA GLU A 77 6.60 22.83 31.93
C GLU A 77 7.81 23.26 32.76
N GLU A 78 7.59 23.20 34.07
CA GLU A 78 8.50 23.60 35.12
C GLU A 78 9.91 23.18 34.79
N THR A 79 10.81 24.16 34.86
CA THR A 79 12.20 23.93 35.15
C THR A 79 12.25 23.02 36.37
N LEU A 80 12.44 21.71 36.15
CA LEU A 80 12.66 20.74 37.21
C LEU A 80 14.02 21.08 37.84
N SER A 81 14.01 22.07 38.73
CA SER A 81 15.17 22.44 39.51
C SER A 81 15.51 21.24 40.41
N PRO A 82 16.76 20.77 40.44
CA PRO A 82 17.17 19.62 41.26
C PRO A 82 16.80 19.77 42.74
N GLU A 83 16.65 21.00 43.22
CA GLU A 83 16.26 21.33 44.60
C GLU A 83 14.79 21.01 44.92
N ASN A 84 13.88 21.07 43.93
CA ASN A 84 12.46 20.71 44.10
C ASN A 84 12.24 19.18 44.05
N LEU A 85 13.16 18.44 43.40
CA LEU A 85 13.14 16.97 43.40
C LEU A 85 13.62 16.38 44.75
N ALA A 86 14.39 17.14 45.54
CA ALA A 86 14.90 16.70 46.84
C ALA A 86 13.88 16.83 47.99
N THR A 87 12.81 17.62 47.80
CA THR A 87 11.78 17.89 48.83
C THR A 87 10.44 17.22 48.56
N ALA A 88 10.27 16.61 47.38
CA ALA A 88 9.13 15.73 47.12
C ALA A 88 9.22 14.48 48.01
N GLN A 89 8.36 14.40 49.02
CA GLN A 89 8.13 13.16 49.76
C GLN A 89 7.78 12.07 48.73
N PRO A 90 8.50 10.94 48.65
CA PRO A 90 8.20 9.93 47.67
C PRO A 90 6.77 9.45 47.94
N PHE A 91 5.91 9.59 46.94
CA PHE A 91 4.57 9.05 46.99
C PHE A 91 4.70 7.53 47.18
N ARG A 92 4.49 7.07 48.41
CA ARG A 92 4.66 5.66 48.80
C ARG A 92 3.50 4.84 48.27
N TRP A 93 3.55 4.50 46.98
CA TRP A 93 2.62 3.55 46.35
C TRP A 93 2.86 2.09 46.74
N THR A 94 3.81 1.79 47.62
CA THR A 94 4.26 0.41 47.82
C THR A 94 4.57 0.08 49.28
N THR A 95 3.54 -0.23 50.07
CA THR A 95 3.70 -1.13 51.24
C THR A 95 2.56 -2.15 51.38
N GLY A 96 1.82 -2.39 50.29
CA GLY A 96 0.81 -3.46 50.24
C GLY A 96 1.36 -4.73 49.61
N ARG A 97 1.01 -5.90 50.16
CA ARG A 97 1.37 -7.25 49.67
C ARG A 97 1.05 -7.51 48.18
N TYR A 98 0.23 -6.65 47.56
CA TYR A 98 -0.23 -6.76 46.17
C TYR A 98 0.40 -5.75 45.21
N ALA A 99 1.28 -4.85 45.70
CA ALA A 99 1.97 -3.86 44.88
C ALA A 99 2.70 -4.41 43.64
N PRO A 100 3.46 -5.53 43.68
CA PRO A 100 4.10 -6.06 42.47
C PRO A 100 3.08 -6.59 41.45
N LEU A 101 1.89 -7.02 41.89
CA LEU A 101 0.84 -7.57 41.04
C LEU A 101 0.09 -6.44 40.30
N VAL A 102 -0.14 -5.31 40.96
CA VAL A 102 -0.73 -4.10 40.35
C VAL A 102 0.21 -3.47 39.32
N MET A 103 1.51 -3.39 39.62
CA MET A 103 2.53 -2.89 38.69
C MET A 103 2.66 -3.77 37.43
N ALA A 104 2.64 -5.10 37.59
CA ALA A 104 2.69 -6.04 36.46
C ALA A 104 1.46 -5.92 35.55
N LEU A 105 0.26 -5.72 36.10
CA LEU A 105 -0.96 -5.49 35.32
C LEU A 105 -0.91 -4.16 34.56
N ALA A 106 -0.46 -3.07 35.19
CA ALA A 106 -0.34 -1.77 34.52
C ALA A 106 0.66 -1.81 33.36
N ALA A 107 1.82 -2.44 33.56
CA ALA A 107 2.81 -2.65 32.50
C ALA A 107 2.25 -3.50 31.35
N SER A 108 1.46 -4.53 31.65
CA SER A 108 0.82 -5.39 30.64
C SER A 108 -0.21 -4.63 29.79
N VAL A 109 -0.97 -3.71 30.40
CA VAL A 109 -1.94 -2.87 29.68
C VAL A 109 -1.23 -1.87 28.77
N VAL A 110 -0.17 -1.20 29.24
CA VAL A 110 0.63 -0.29 28.41
C VAL A 110 1.31 -1.06 27.27
N PHE A 111 1.84 -2.26 27.54
CA PHE A 111 2.45 -3.09 26.52
C PHE A 111 1.42 -3.58 25.49
N ALA A 112 0.21 -3.96 25.91
CA ALA A 112 -0.86 -4.36 25.00
C ALA A 112 -1.35 -3.18 24.13
N ILE A 113 -1.52 -2.00 24.71
CA ILE A 113 -1.90 -0.78 23.97
C ILE A 113 -0.78 -0.35 23.02
N GLY A 114 0.47 -0.35 23.48
CA GLY A 114 1.64 -0.03 22.67
C GLY A 114 1.84 -1.03 21.53
N TRP A 115 1.68 -2.33 21.80
CA TRP A 115 1.75 -3.40 20.80
C TRP A 115 0.64 -3.30 19.77
N PHE A 116 -0.60 -3.05 20.20
CA PHE A 116 -1.74 -2.86 19.30
C PHE A 116 -1.60 -1.59 18.46
N GLY A 117 -1.15 -0.49 19.07
CA GLY A 117 -0.82 0.76 18.38
C GLY A 117 0.28 0.55 17.34
N TYR A 118 1.35 -0.15 17.70
CA TYR A 118 2.46 -0.47 16.80
C TYR A 118 2.03 -1.39 15.64
N GLN A 119 1.27 -2.46 15.91
CA GLN A 119 0.75 -3.34 14.86
C GLN A 119 -0.23 -2.60 13.92
N SER A 120 -1.11 -1.77 14.46
CA SER A 120 -2.06 -0.99 13.64
C SER A 120 -1.34 0.04 12.77
N ASN A 121 -0.30 0.70 13.28
CA ASN A 121 0.51 1.67 12.53
C ASN A 121 1.27 0.99 11.36
N LEU A 122 1.93 -0.15 11.61
CA LEU A 122 2.59 -0.93 10.55
C LEU A 122 1.61 -1.38 9.46
N SER A 123 0.40 -1.80 9.84
CA SER A 123 -0.63 -2.21 8.88
C SER A 123 -1.13 -1.03 8.02
N MET A 124 -1.16 0.17 8.57
CA MET A 124 -1.57 1.39 7.88
C MET A 124 -0.50 1.83 6.86
N ILE A 125 0.76 1.89 7.26
CA ILE A 125 1.88 2.21 6.36
C ILE A 125 1.96 1.20 5.21
N GLY A 126 1.84 -0.09 5.51
CA GLY A 126 1.81 -1.13 4.49
C GLY A 126 0.65 -0.99 3.49
N ASN A 127 -0.55 -0.62 3.97
CA ASN A 127 -1.69 -0.38 3.07
C ASN A 127 -1.49 0.86 2.19
N LEU A 128 -0.87 1.93 2.71
CA LEU A 128 -0.55 3.14 1.94
C LEU A 128 0.47 2.85 0.83
N ALA A 129 1.52 2.08 1.14
CA ALA A 129 2.51 1.66 0.15
C ALA A 129 1.91 0.78 -0.95
N ILE A 130 0.94 -0.07 -0.63
CA ILE A 130 0.20 -0.85 -1.63
C ILE A 130 -0.68 0.08 -2.48
N ALA A 131 -1.40 1.00 -1.85
CA ALA A 131 -2.29 1.92 -2.56
C ALA A 131 -1.52 2.76 -3.59
N SER A 132 -0.36 3.32 -3.23
CA SER A 132 0.43 4.15 -4.16
C SER A 132 0.94 3.37 -5.37
N VAL A 133 1.32 2.10 -5.20
CA VAL A 133 1.74 1.22 -6.30
C VAL A 133 0.56 0.95 -7.25
N PHE A 134 -0.63 0.70 -6.70
CA PHE A 134 -1.81 0.47 -7.52
C PHE A 134 -2.34 1.76 -8.18
N ASP A 135 -2.16 2.92 -7.55
CA ASP A 135 -2.42 4.22 -8.17
C ASP A 135 -1.57 4.39 -9.42
N GLN A 136 -0.24 4.22 -9.30
CA GLN A 136 0.67 4.31 -10.44
C GLN A 136 0.34 3.28 -11.52
N TYR A 137 0.01 2.05 -11.12
CA TYR A 137 -0.39 0.99 -12.04
C TYR A 137 -1.66 1.37 -12.84
N PHE A 138 -2.69 1.88 -12.16
CA PHE A 138 -3.94 2.29 -12.78
C PHE A 138 -3.75 3.42 -13.81
N ASP A 139 -2.99 4.45 -13.44
CA ASP A 139 -2.72 5.59 -14.31
C ASP A 139 -1.92 5.18 -15.55
N THR A 140 -1.00 4.21 -15.40
CA THR A 140 -0.11 3.75 -16.47
C THR A 140 -0.80 2.75 -17.40
N LEU A 141 -1.71 1.90 -16.92
CA LEU A 141 -2.27 0.76 -17.66
C LEU A 141 -2.89 1.17 -19.01
N HIS A 142 -3.55 2.32 -19.08
CA HIS A 142 -4.19 2.79 -20.31
C HIS A 142 -3.21 3.38 -21.32
N GLN A 143 -2.08 3.90 -20.84
CA GLN A 143 -1.08 4.60 -21.66
C GLN A 143 -0.01 3.62 -22.16
N ASP A 144 0.50 2.79 -21.26
CA ASP A 144 1.53 1.80 -21.53
C ASP A 144 1.28 0.53 -20.67
N PRO A 145 0.55 -0.45 -21.20
CA PRO A 145 0.24 -1.68 -20.47
C PRO A 145 1.48 -2.48 -20.07
N VAL A 146 2.56 -2.39 -20.85
CA VAL A 146 3.81 -3.11 -20.58
C VAL A 146 4.55 -2.45 -19.42
N ALA A 147 4.65 -1.12 -19.42
CA ALA A 147 5.20 -0.39 -18.28
C ALA A 147 4.37 -0.60 -17.00
N ALA A 148 3.03 -0.60 -17.12
CA ALA A 148 2.15 -0.87 -15.99
C ALA A 148 2.41 -2.28 -15.40
N GLN A 149 2.54 -3.30 -16.25
CA GLN A 149 2.93 -4.63 -15.80
C GLN A 149 4.26 -4.61 -15.04
N GLN A 150 5.27 -3.93 -15.59
CA GLN A 150 6.61 -3.91 -15.01
C GLN A 150 6.66 -3.26 -13.61
N ILE A 151 5.76 -2.32 -13.32
CA ILE A 151 5.59 -1.76 -11.96
C ILE A 151 5.33 -2.88 -10.96
N LEU A 152 4.37 -3.76 -11.27
CA LEU A 152 3.99 -4.86 -10.38
C LEU A 152 5.06 -5.94 -10.30
N LEU A 153 5.65 -6.32 -11.43
CA LEU A 153 6.68 -7.36 -11.47
C LEU A 153 7.92 -6.95 -10.67
N THR A 154 8.35 -5.68 -10.82
CA THR A 154 9.50 -5.15 -10.08
C THR A 154 9.19 -5.04 -8.58
N LYS A 155 8.00 -4.54 -8.23
CA LYS A 155 7.66 -4.27 -6.83
C LYS A 155 7.38 -5.53 -6.01
N TYR A 156 6.81 -6.55 -6.64
CA TYR A 156 6.29 -7.74 -5.97
C TYR A 156 6.90 -9.05 -6.49
N ASP A 157 8.16 -9.00 -6.93
CA ASP A 157 8.94 -10.16 -7.41
C ASP A 157 8.11 -11.07 -8.35
N GLY A 158 7.51 -10.42 -9.35
CA GLY A 158 6.55 -11.06 -10.23
C GLY A 158 7.21 -11.90 -11.31
N GLN A 159 6.60 -13.04 -11.60
CA GLN A 159 7.06 -13.98 -12.62
C GLN A 159 6.03 -14.13 -13.73
N THR A 160 6.44 -13.87 -14.98
CA THR A 160 5.63 -14.18 -16.16
C THR A 160 5.58 -15.69 -16.40
N VAL A 161 4.36 -16.21 -16.54
CA VAL A 161 4.07 -17.63 -16.75
C VAL A 161 2.89 -17.77 -17.71
N ASP A 162 2.76 -18.90 -18.39
CA ASP A 162 1.47 -19.22 -19.01
C ASP A 162 0.42 -19.60 -17.95
N ALA A 163 -0.85 -19.49 -18.32
CA ALA A 163 -1.97 -19.68 -17.39
C ALA A 163 -2.09 -21.11 -16.83
N GLU A 164 -1.62 -22.12 -17.58
CA GLU A 164 -1.60 -23.52 -17.14
C GLU A 164 -0.48 -23.76 -16.13
N ASN A 165 0.70 -23.19 -16.35
CA ASN A 165 1.84 -23.30 -15.44
C ASN A 165 1.68 -22.46 -14.17
N ALA A 166 0.86 -21.40 -14.20
CA ALA A 166 0.52 -20.63 -13.00
C ALA A 166 -0.02 -21.50 -11.87
N VAL A 167 -0.74 -22.59 -12.20
CA VAL A 167 -1.28 -23.58 -11.25
C VAL A 167 -0.22 -24.07 -10.27
N HIS A 168 1.00 -24.33 -10.76
CA HIS A 168 2.09 -24.84 -9.94
C HIS A 168 2.63 -23.82 -8.94
N LEU A 169 2.49 -22.52 -9.22
CA LEU A 169 2.96 -21.45 -8.35
C LEU A 169 1.92 -21.04 -7.30
N VAL A 170 0.63 -21.06 -7.66
CA VAL A 170 -0.45 -20.57 -6.80
C VAL A 170 -1.29 -21.67 -6.15
N GLY A 171 -1.14 -22.92 -6.58
CA GLY A 171 -1.80 -24.08 -5.98
C GLY A 171 -3.30 -24.22 -6.29
N TYR A 172 -3.82 -23.41 -7.21
CA TYR A 172 -5.19 -23.50 -7.71
C TYR A 172 -5.20 -23.23 -9.21
N ARG A 173 -6.29 -23.59 -9.90
CA ARG A 173 -6.44 -23.31 -11.32
C ARG A 173 -7.00 -21.90 -11.55
N PRO A 174 -6.24 -20.97 -12.17
CA PRO A 174 -6.74 -19.61 -12.36
C PRO A 174 -7.95 -19.59 -13.29
N ALA A 175 -8.90 -18.69 -13.02
CA ALA A 175 -10.12 -18.54 -13.81
C ALA A 175 -9.84 -18.25 -15.29
N VAL A 176 -8.73 -17.56 -15.56
CA VAL A 176 -8.26 -17.24 -16.92
C VAL A 176 -7.73 -18.46 -17.68
N ALA A 177 -7.37 -19.54 -16.99
CA ALA A 177 -6.95 -20.78 -17.63
C ALA A 177 -8.12 -21.52 -18.29
N ASP A 178 -9.37 -21.25 -17.89
CA ASP A 178 -10.54 -21.85 -18.55
C ASP A 178 -10.78 -21.27 -19.95
N GLY A 179 -10.18 -20.12 -20.26
CA GLY A 179 -10.25 -19.45 -21.55
C GLY A 179 -10.50 -17.96 -21.39
N VAL A 180 -10.97 -17.33 -22.48
CA VAL A 180 -11.21 -15.88 -22.53
C VAL A 180 -12.60 -15.59 -23.08
N PRO A 181 -13.28 -14.52 -22.61
CA PRO A 181 -14.54 -14.09 -23.21
C PRO A 181 -14.36 -13.67 -24.68
N ALA A 182 -15.43 -13.77 -25.47
CA ALA A 182 -15.40 -13.35 -26.86
C ALA A 182 -15.04 -11.85 -26.98
N GLY A 183 -14.18 -11.51 -27.94
CA GLY A 183 -13.69 -10.14 -28.14
C GLY A 183 -12.43 -9.78 -27.36
N TYR A 184 -11.91 -10.71 -26.54
CA TYR A 184 -10.66 -10.56 -25.80
C TYR A 184 -9.64 -11.61 -26.22
N SER A 185 -8.37 -11.25 -26.18
CA SER A 185 -7.23 -12.17 -26.24
C SER A 185 -6.38 -12.02 -24.99
N LEU A 186 -5.98 -13.15 -24.39
CA LEU A 186 -5.02 -13.15 -23.29
C LEU A 186 -3.64 -12.79 -23.85
N HIS A 187 -3.05 -11.71 -23.35
CA HIS A 187 -1.74 -11.24 -23.81
C HIS A 187 -0.62 -11.78 -22.92
N THR A 188 -0.76 -11.65 -21.60
CA THR A 188 0.23 -12.09 -20.62
C THR A 188 -0.44 -12.56 -19.33
N THR A 189 0.21 -13.48 -18.63
CA THR A 189 -0.16 -13.91 -17.29
C THR A 189 1.10 -13.89 -16.41
N ASN A 190 0.93 -13.44 -15.17
CA ASN A 190 2.00 -13.36 -14.18
C ASN A 190 1.49 -13.83 -12.83
N VAL A 191 2.41 -14.34 -12.01
CA VAL A 191 2.19 -14.55 -10.58
C VAL A 191 2.99 -13.50 -9.83
N ILE A 192 2.31 -12.68 -9.03
CA ILE A 192 2.91 -11.61 -8.22
C ILE A 192 2.87 -11.99 -6.73
N ARG A 193 4.00 -11.83 -6.03
CA ARG A 193 4.18 -12.20 -4.62
C ARG A 193 3.78 -11.04 -3.72
N MET A 194 2.49 -10.97 -3.39
CA MET A 194 1.96 -9.90 -2.55
C MET A 194 2.11 -10.22 -1.05
N PRO A 195 2.25 -9.21 -0.17
CA PRO A 195 2.40 -9.43 1.28
C PRO A 195 1.27 -10.23 1.95
N ARG A 196 0.08 -10.27 1.34
CA ARG A 196 -1.09 -10.99 1.83
C ARG A 196 -1.54 -12.06 0.82
N GLY A 197 -0.64 -12.92 0.37
CA GLY A 197 -0.97 -14.02 -0.54
C GLY A 197 -0.82 -13.67 -2.01
N ASP A 198 -0.37 -14.64 -2.79
CA ASP A 198 -0.02 -14.46 -4.19
C ASP A 198 -1.24 -14.18 -5.06
N CYS A 199 -1.03 -13.38 -6.09
CA CYS A 199 -2.06 -13.02 -7.04
C CYS A 199 -1.66 -13.42 -8.46
N VAL A 200 -2.63 -13.90 -9.23
CA VAL A 200 -2.48 -14.07 -10.68
C VAL A 200 -2.93 -12.78 -11.34
N HIS A 201 -2.03 -12.14 -12.07
CA HIS A 201 -2.29 -10.94 -12.86
C HIS A 201 -2.28 -11.30 -14.35
N SER A 202 -3.34 -10.99 -15.06
CA SER A 202 -3.46 -11.27 -16.50
C SER A 202 -3.91 -10.05 -17.27
N GLN A 203 -3.21 -9.72 -18.35
CA GLN A 203 -3.61 -8.64 -19.25
C GLN A 203 -4.29 -9.19 -20.49
N PHE A 204 -5.39 -8.56 -20.85
CA PHE A 204 -6.18 -8.91 -22.03
C PHE A 204 -6.21 -7.74 -22.98
N GLN A 205 -6.09 -8.05 -24.27
CA GLN A 205 -6.28 -7.07 -25.33
C GLN A 205 -7.67 -7.23 -25.93
N ARG A 206 -8.34 -6.10 -26.15
CA ARG A 206 -9.62 -6.04 -26.89
C ARG A 206 -9.36 -5.96 -28.38
N ALA A 207 -10.40 -6.22 -29.17
CA ALA A 207 -10.36 -6.05 -30.63
C ALA A 207 -10.00 -4.61 -31.08
N ASP A 208 -10.29 -3.59 -30.26
CA ASP A 208 -9.93 -2.20 -30.52
C ASP A 208 -8.48 -1.85 -30.14
N GLY A 209 -7.71 -2.82 -29.62
CA GLY A 209 -6.33 -2.66 -29.19
C GLY A 209 -6.17 -2.19 -27.75
N SER A 210 -7.23 -1.73 -27.08
CA SER A 210 -7.18 -1.31 -25.67
C SER A 210 -6.99 -2.51 -24.74
N THR A 211 -6.36 -2.26 -23.59
CA THR A 211 -6.03 -3.31 -22.61
C THR A 211 -6.98 -3.26 -21.41
N LEU A 212 -7.23 -4.41 -20.81
CA LEU A 212 -7.72 -4.53 -19.44
C LEU A 212 -6.84 -5.50 -18.65
N ALA A 213 -6.89 -5.42 -17.34
CA ALA A 213 -6.21 -6.36 -16.47
C ALA A 213 -7.18 -7.06 -15.54
N ILE A 214 -6.92 -8.33 -15.26
CA ILE A 214 -7.64 -9.14 -14.29
C ILE A 214 -6.65 -9.63 -13.26
N PHE A 215 -7.00 -9.43 -12.00
CA PHE A 215 -6.29 -9.95 -10.85
C PHE A 215 -7.16 -11.01 -10.19
N GLU A 216 -6.59 -12.16 -9.91
CA GLU A 216 -7.22 -13.21 -9.11
C GLU A 216 -6.43 -13.41 -7.83
N HIS A 217 -7.08 -13.18 -6.69
CA HIS A 217 -6.44 -13.11 -5.38
C HIS A 217 -7.34 -13.69 -4.29
N ASP A 218 -6.74 -13.97 -3.13
CA ASP A 218 -7.45 -14.37 -1.93
C ASP A 218 -7.94 -13.14 -1.15
N GLY A 219 -9.16 -13.23 -0.64
CA GLY A 219 -9.78 -12.20 0.19
C GLY A 219 -10.03 -10.86 -0.48
N GLU A 220 -10.54 -9.90 0.29
CA GLU A 220 -10.79 -8.55 -0.20
C GLU A 220 -9.52 -7.69 -0.20
N ARG A 221 -9.40 -6.79 -1.19
CA ARG A 221 -8.24 -5.89 -1.38
C ARG A 221 -8.63 -4.42 -1.42
N PRO A 222 -9.27 -3.86 -0.37
CA PRO A 222 -9.72 -2.47 -0.40
C PRO A 222 -8.56 -1.48 -0.57
N ALA A 223 -7.37 -1.80 -0.06
CA ALA A 223 -6.18 -0.95 -0.18
C ALA A 223 -5.76 -0.67 -1.64
N TRP A 224 -6.07 -1.57 -2.60
CA TRP A 224 -5.70 -1.38 -4.01
C TRP A 224 -6.43 -0.20 -4.66
N PHE A 225 -7.60 0.16 -4.14
CA PHE A 225 -8.39 1.27 -4.66
C PHE A 225 -8.10 2.59 -3.94
N GLY A 226 -7.22 2.57 -2.94
CA GLY A 226 -6.87 3.74 -2.13
C GLY A 226 -8.11 4.34 -1.45
N LYS A 227 -8.29 5.66 -1.61
CA LYS A 227 -9.44 6.41 -1.08
C LYS A 227 -10.52 6.68 -2.13
N ARG A 228 -10.45 6.05 -3.30
CA ARG A 228 -11.41 6.32 -4.39
C ARG A 228 -12.82 5.95 -3.95
N PRO A 229 -13.84 6.77 -4.30
CA PRO A 229 -15.21 6.44 -3.99
C PRO A 229 -15.61 5.19 -4.75
N ALA A 230 -16.40 4.35 -4.08
CA ALA A 230 -16.90 3.13 -4.67
C ALA A 230 -18.43 3.10 -4.68
N THR A 231 -18.97 2.46 -5.70
CA THR A 231 -20.38 2.16 -5.83
C THR A 231 -20.60 0.65 -5.87
N GLN A 232 -21.80 0.21 -5.49
CA GLN A 232 -22.19 -1.19 -5.64
C GLN A 232 -23.02 -1.33 -6.91
N ALA A 233 -22.67 -2.34 -7.71
CA ALA A 233 -23.47 -2.79 -8.85
C ALA A 233 -23.80 -4.28 -8.67
N VAL A 234 -25.00 -4.68 -9.06
CA VAL A 234 -25.41 -6.09 -9.00
C VAL A 234 -25.56 -6.62 -10.41
N HIS A 235 -24.90 -7.75 -10.69
CA HIS A 235 -25.04 -8.46 -11.95
C HIS A 235 -25.26 -9.96 -11.69
N GLY A 236 -26.48 -10.44 -11.98
CA GLY A 236 -26.88 -11.79 -11.59
C GLY A 236 -26.84 -11.97 -10.08
N ASP A 237 -26.06 -12.94 -9.60
CA ASP A 237 -25.79 -13.22 -8.19
C ASP A 237 -24.56 -12.49 -7.63
N LYS A 238 -23.83 -11.74 -8.47
CA LYS A 238 -22.59 -11.06 -8.09
C LYS A 238 -22.87 -9.63 -7.61
N ASN A 239 -22.29 -9.28 -6.47
CA ASN A 239 -22.17 -7.90 -6.00
C ASN A 239 -20.77 -7.40 -6.37
N LEU A 240 -20.73 -6.42 -7.26
CA LEU A 240 -19.51 -5.79 -7.77
C LEU A 240 -19.26 -4.51 -6.98
N HIS A 241 -18.08 -4.41 -6.39
CA HIS A 241 -17.58 -3.19 -5.80
C HIS A 241 -16.85 -2.41 -6.89
N VAL A 242 -17.52 -1.41 -7.46
CA VAL A 242 -17.06 -0.64 -8.63
C VAL A 242 -16.41 0.66 -8.19
N VAL A 243 -15.27 0.98 -8.80
CA VAL A 243 -14.47 2.17 -8.52
C VAL A 243 -14.17 2.86 -9.85
N ASP A 244 -14.39 4.17 -9.90
CA ASP A 244 -13.99 5.00 -11.04
C ASP A 244 -12.48 5.20 -11.03
N VAL A 245 -11.84 4.92 -12.16
CA VAL A 245 -10.40 5.03 -12.38
C VAL A 245 -10.19 5.84 -13.65
N ASP A 246 -10.10 7.16 -13.49
CA ASP A 246 -10.06 8.16 -14.57
C ASP A 246 -11.20 8.00 -15.60
N GLN A 247 -10.87 7.66 -16.85
CA GLN A 247 -11.84 7.49 -17.94
C GLN A 247 -12.41 6.06 -18.01
N ARG A 248 -12.13 5.25 -17.00
CA ARG A 248 -12.30 3.81 -16.99
C ARG A 248 -12.84 3.38 -15.63
N VAL A 249 -13.23 2.13 -15.53
CA VAL A 249 -13.73 1.57 -14.28
C VAL A 249 -12.97 0.30 -13.90
N ALA A 250 -12.81 0.12 -12.59
CA ALA A 250 -12.34 -1.11 -11.99
C ALA A 250 -13.46 -1.68 -11.11
N ALA A 251 -13.49 -3.00 -10.95
CA ALA A 251 -14.37 -3.61 -9.97
C ALA A 251 -13.80 -4.89 -9.40
N THR A 252 -14.19 -5.19 -8.16
CA THR A 252 -13.91 -6.47 -7.53
C THR A 252 -15.17 -7.19 -7.11
N TRP A 253 -15.17 -8.52 -7.22
CA TRP A 253 -16.24 -9.39 -6.76
C TRP A 253 -15.71 -10.77 -6.37
N ARG A 254 -16.51 -11.51 -5.62
CA ARG A 254 -16.20 -12.90 -5.23
C ARG A 254 -16.51 -13.89 -6.35
N GLN A 255 -15.52 -14.73 -6.68
CA GLN A 255 -15.59 -15.82 -7.65
C GLN A 255 -15.18 -17.13 -6.98
N GLY A 256 -16.16 -17.97 -6.63
CA GLY A 256 -15.91 -19.15 -5.79
C GLY A 256 -15.33 -18.76 -4.43
N ASP A 257 -14.18 -19.31 -4.07
CA ASP A 257 -13.44 -18.96 -2.85
C ASP A 257 -12.40 -17.86 -3.05
N ARG A 258 -12.30 -17.30 -4.26
CA ARG A 258 -11.36 -16.24 -4.62
C ARG A 258 -12.09 -14.96 -4.98
N HIS A 259 -11.32 -13.91 -5.21
CA HIS A 259 -11.83 -12.65 -5.74
C HIS A 259 -11.20 -12.36 -7.09
N LEU A 260 -12.03 -11.83 -8.00
CA LEU A 260 -11.57 -11.24 -9.24
C LEU A 260 -11.61 -9.73 -9.09
N THR A 261 -10.54 -9.06 -9.50
CA THR A 261 -10.49 -7.61 -9.68
C THR A 261 -10.19 -7.30 -11.12
N VAL A 262 -11.12 -6.65 -11.81
CA VAL A 262 -10.94 -6.16 -13.17
C VAL A 262 -10.60 -4.69 -13.13
N VAL A 263 -9.63 -4.28 -13.96
CA VAL A 263 -9.16 -2.91 -14.08
C VAL A 263 -9.12 -2.51 -15.55
N GLY A 264 -9.64 -1.33 -15.86
CA GLY A 264 -9.60 -0.75 -17.19
C GLY A 264 -10.78 -1.14 -18.09
N ALA A 265 -11.90 -1.55 -17.50
CA ALA A 265 -13.16 -1.69 -18.23
C ALA A 265 -13.68 -0.31 -18.67
N HIS A 266 -14.40 -0.25 -19.78
CA HIS A 266 -14.99 0.97 -20.31
C HIS A 266 -16.11 1.50 -19.41
N ASN A 267 -16.91 0.60 -18.84
CA ASN A 267 -18.08 0.93 -18.05
C ASN A 267 -18.57 -0.26 -17.20
N ALA A 268 -19.57 -0.02 -16.37
CA ALA A 268 -20.18 -1.03 -15.50
C ALA A 268 -20.89 -2.17 -16.28
N GLU A 269 -21.33 -1.93 -17.52
CA GLU A 269 -21.96 -2.96 -18.35
C GLU A 269 -20.92 -4.01 -18.78
N GLU A 270 -19.74 -3.59 -19.24
CA GLU A 270 -18.63 -4.49 -19.56
C GLU A 270 -18.21 -5.32 -18.34
N LEU A 271 -18.14 -4.68 -17.16
CA LEU A 271 -17.86 -5.39 -15.90
C LEU A 271 -18.91 -6.46 -15.60
N GLY A 272 -20.19 -6.17 -15.82
CA GLY A 272 -21.28 -7.13 -15.67
C GLY A 272 -21.14 -8.33 -16.61
N GLN A 273 -20.83 -8.08 -17.88
CA GLN A 273 -20.60 -9.14 -18.88
C GLN A 273 -19.44 -10.05 -18.48
N LEU A 274 -18.32 -9.48 -18.01
CA LEU A 274 -17.17 -10.23 -17.52
C LEU A 274 -17.53 -11.06 -16.28
N ALA A 275 -18.21 -10.45 -15.29
CA ALA A 275 -18.65 -11.14 -14.08
C ALA A 275 -19.60 -12.31 -14.39
N GLY A 276 -20.54 -12.13 -15.33
CA GLY A 276 -21.42 -13.20 -15.81
C GLY A 276 -20.65 -14.34 -16.46
N TRP A 277 -19.71 -14.03 -17.36
CA TRP A 277 -18.92 -15.02 -18.08
C TRP A 277 -18.06 -15.89 -17.14
N PHE A 278 -17.37 -15.26 -16.16
CA PHE A 278 -16.61 -16.01 -15.16
C PHE A 278 -17.54 -16.78 -14.20
N GLY A 279 -18.72 -16.24 -13.89
CA GLY A 279 -19.75 -16.89 -13.09
C GLY A 279 -20.23 -18.23 -13.66
N GLU A 280 -20.55 -18.28 -14.95
CA GLU A 280 -21.05 -19.49 -15.62
C GLU A 280 -20.05 -20.66 -15.56
N ARG A 281 -18.75 -20.37 -15.54
CA ARG A 281 -17.70 -21.40 -15.59
C ARG A 281 -17.38 -22.02 -14.25
N THR A 282 -17.50 -21.28 -13.16
CA THR A 282 -17.38 -21.86 -11.81
C THR A 282 -18.49 -22.86 -11.51
N ASN A 283 -19.68 -22.70 -12.12
CA ASN A 283 -20.79 -23.64 -11.97
C ASN A 283 -20.63 -24.93 -12.81
N LEU A 284 -19.63 -25.02 -13.69
CA LEU A 284 -19.39 -26.17 -14.56
C LEU A 284 -18.35 -27.16 -14.01
N MET A 285 -17.72 -26.86 -12.86
CA MET A 285 -16.83 -27.79 -12.17
C MET A 285 -17.56 -28.39 -10.95
N PRO A 286 -17.84 -29.71 -10.94
CA PRO A 286 -18.33 -30.37 -9.73
C PRO A 286 -17.20 -30.44 -8.69
N GLU A 287 -17.57 -30.30 -7.42
CA GLU A 287 -16.72 -30.43 -6.22
C GLU A 287 -15.78 -31.65 -6.25
#